data_AF-B8KLZ3-F1
#
_entry.id   AF-B8KLZ3-F1
#
_cell.length_a   1.000
_cell.length_b   1.000
_cell.length_c   1.000
_cell.angle_alpha   90.00
_cell.angle_beta   90.00
_cell.angle_gamma   90.00
#
_symmetry.space_group_name_H-M   'P 1'
#
loop_
_entity.id
_entity.type
_entity.pdbx_description
1 polymer ?
#
loop_
_entity_poly.entity_id
_entity_poly.type
_entity_poly.pdbx_seq_one_letter_code
_entity_poly.pdbx_strand_id
1 'polypeptide(L)'
;MPHTDVVDMLDLPADERNALLGQASKVGHYLKQTLHYPRVNVGALGLVVPQLHLHVIGRREDDPCWPAPVWGNLDVDAAYSARDVERFRSELMR
;
A
#
# COMPACT_ATOMS: atom_id res chain seq x y z
N MET A 1 -0.30 7.97 5.50
CA MET A 1 -1.54 8.68 5.16
C MET A 1 -1.27 10.15 5.32
N PRO A 2 -1.60 10.99 4.32
CA PRO A 2 -1.42 12.43 4.44
C PRO A 2 -2.35 12.99 5.52
N HIS A 3 -1.87 14.01 6.25
CA HIS A 3 -2.69 14.76 7.20
C HIS A 3 -3.34 15.93 6.46
N THR A 4 -4.53 15.69 5.91
CA THR A 4 -5.24 16.63 5.03
C THR A 4 -6.74 16.36 5.07
N ASP A 5 -7.54 17.39 4.77
CA ASP A 5 -8.99 17.27 4.56
C ASP A 5 -9.34 16.93 3.09
N VAL A 6 -8.34 16.90 2.21
CA VAL A 6 -8.50 16.48 0.81
C VAL A 6 -8.87 14.99 0.75
N VAL A 7 -9.87 14.68 -0.07
CA VAL A 7 -10.41 13.31 -0.23
C VAL A 7 -9.80 12.60 -1.45
N ASP A 8 -9.60 13.33 -2.56
CA ASP A 8 -9.02 12.78 -3.80
C ASP A 8 -7.54 13.15 -3.91
N MET A 9 -6.69 12.17 -4.22
CA MET A 9 -5.24 12.39 -4.39
C MET A 9 -4.92 13.43 -5.48
N LEU A 10 -5.77 13.55 -6.50
CA LEU A 10 -5.55 14.47 -7.61
C LEU A 10 -5.80 15.93 -7.22
N ASP A 11 -6.55 16.17 -6.14
CA ASP A 11 -6.82 17.49 -5.59
C ASP A 11 -5.71 18.00 -4.65
N LEU A 12 -4.72 17.15 -4.33
CA LEU A 12 -3.57 17.56 -3.52
C LEU A 12 -2.70 18.60 -4.24
N PRO A 13 -2.11 19.54 -3.49
CA PRO A 13 -0.97 20.34 -3.95
C PRO A 13 0.12 19.44 -4.56
N ALA A 14 0.79 19.93 -5.60
CA ALA A 14 1.70 19.09 -6.39
C ALA A 14 2.89 18.56 -5.57
N ASP A 15 3.41 19.36 -4.66
CA ASP A 15 4.45 19.01 -3.71
C ASP A 15 3.99 17.93 -2.72
N GLU A 16 2.80 18.06 -2.15
CA GLU A 16 2.20 17.06 -1.26
C GLU A 16 1.94 15.74 -1.99
N ARG A 17 1.37 15.80 -3.19
CA ARG A 17 1.14 14.63 -4.04
C ARG A 17 2.46 13.92 -4.37
N ASN A 18 3.50 14.68 -4.72
CA ASN A 18 4.82 14.13 -5.02
C ASN A 18 5.47 13.51 -3.77
N ALA A 19 5.33 14.13 -2.60
CA ALA A 19 5.80 13.57 -1.34
C ALA A 19 5.09 12.24 -1.01
N LEU A 20 3.76 12.19 -1.19
CA LEU A 20 2.97 10.98 -0.99
C LEU A 20 3.40 9.85 -1.94
N LEU A 21 3.60 10.15 -3.22
CA LEU A 21 4.10 9.19 -4.21
C LEU A 21 5.54 8.73 -3.90
N GLY A 22 6.39 9.63 -3.40
CA GLY A 22 7.74 9.30 -2.93
C GLY A 22 7.72 8.30 -1.77
N GLN A 23 6.84 8.50 -0.79
CA GLN A 23 6.63 7.55 0.30
C GLN A 23 6.12 6.20 -0.21
N ALA A 24 5.15 6.21 -1.13
CA ALA A 24 4.62 5.00 -1.77
C ALA A 24 5.72 4.22 -2.51
N SER A 25 6.61 4.95 -3.20
CA SER A 25 7.76 4.37 -3.89
C SER A 25 8.74 3.71 -2.92
N LYS A 26 9.04 4.31 -1.76
CA LYS A 26 9.88 3.68 -0.71
C LYS A 26 9.27 2.36 -0.24
N VAL A 27 7.97 2.33 0.05
CA VAL A 27 7.26 1.10 0.45
C VAL A 27 7.30 0.07 -0.69
N GLY A 28 7.03 0.48 -1.93
CA GLY A 28 7.10 -0.38 -3.09
C GLY A 28 8.49 -0.99 -3.32
N HIS A 29 9.54 -0.23 -3.06
CA HIS A 29 10.91 -0.72 -3.13
C HIS A 29 11.19 -1.78 -2.07
N TYR A 30 10.79 -1.55 -0.82
CA TYR A 30 10.88 -2.54 0.26
C TYR A 30 10.15 -3.86 -0.09
N LEU A 31 8.92 -3.75 -0.59
CA LEU A 31 8.14 -4.92 -1.02
C LEU A 31 8.86 -5.74 -2.10
N LYS A 32 9.51 -5.06 -3.06
CA LYS A 32 10.23 -5.72 -4.15
C LYS A 32 11.57 -6.29 -3.73
N GLN A 33 12.39 -5.52 -3.02
CA GLN A 33 13.78 -5.86 -2.74
C GLN A 33 13.95 -6.73 -1.48
N THR A 34 13.10 -6.54 -0.47
CA THR A 34 13.22 -7.27 0.79
C THR A 34 12.24 -8.41 0.88
N LEU A 35 10.99 -8.18 0.47
CA LEU A 35 9.95 -9.21 0.51
C LEU A 35 9.79 -9.97 -0.82
N HIS A 36 10.59 -9.64 -1.84
CA HIS A 36 10.67 -10.35 -3.12
C HIS A 36 9.35 -10.43 -3.89
N TYR A 37 8.44 -9.46 -3.71
CA TYR A 37 7.24 -9.38 -4.54
C TYR A 37 7.62 -8.88 -5.95
N PRO A 38 7.36 -9.65 -7.02
CA PRO A 38 7.74 -9.27 -8.38
C PRO A 38 6.94 -8.07 -8.91
N ARG A 39 5.72 -7.84 -8.41
CA ARG A 39 4.87 -6.71 -8.78
C ARG A 39 4.35 -5.96 -7.56
N VAL A 40 4.02 -4.69 -7.75
CA VAL A 40 3.38 -3.84 -6.74
C VAL A 40 2.22 -3.11 -7.41
N ASN A 41 1.02 -3.21 -6.82
CA ASN A 41 -0.13 -2.40 -7.17
C ASN A 41 -0.22 -1.20 -6.23
N VAL A 42 -0.57 -0.03 -6.76
CA VAL A 42 -0.77 1.21 -6.00
C VAL A 42 -2.14 1.78 -6.34
N GLY A 43 -2.92 2.23 -5.35
CA GLY A 43 -4.25 2.77 -5.60
C GLY A 43 -4.79 3.64 -4.45
N ALA A 44 -5.46 4.74 -4.81
CA ALA A 44 -6.28 5.56 -3.93
C ALA A 44 -7.74 5.40 -4.38
N LEU A 45 -8.57 4.72 -3.57
CA LEU A 45 -9.94 4.35 -3.94
C LEU A 45 -10.99 5.21 -3.25
N GLY A 46 -10.91 5.35 -1.92
CA GLY A 46 -11.78 6.25 -1.15
C GLY A 46 -13.28 5.90 -1.11
N LEU A 47 -13.72 4.77 -1.66
CA LEU A 47 -15.14 4.43 -1.77
C LEU A 47 -15.84 4.16 -0.42
N VAL A 48 -15.12 3.64 0.57
CA VAL A 48 -15.66 3.26 1.89
C VAL A 48 -15.20 4.20 2.99
N VAL A 49 -13.92 4.58 2.99
CA VAL A 49 -13.32 5.50 3.96
C VAL A 49 -12.95 6.79 3.23
N PRO A 50 -13.55 7.95 3.59
CA PRO A 50 -13.35 9.21 2.85
C PRO A 50 -12.00 9.87 3.13
N GLN A 51 -11.33 9.53 4.23
CA GLN A 51 -9.98 10.03 4.47
C GLN A 51 -9.04 9.54 3.37
N LEU A 52 -8.32 10.44 2.70
CA LEU A 52 -7.36 10.08 1.66
C LEU A 52 -6.32 9.10 2.19
N HIS A 53 -6.24 7.94 1.54
CA HIS A 53 -5.25 6.91 1.81
C HIS A 53 -4.78 6.28 0.51
N LEU A 54 -3.53 5.83 0.52
CA LEU A 54 -2.92 5.14 -0.62
C LEU A 54 -2.55 3.72 -0.22
N HIS A 55 -3.09 2.76 -0.96
CA HIS A 55 -2.70 1.36 -0.83
C HIS A 55 -1.43 1.11 -1.64
N VAL A 56 -0.49 0.35 -1.07
CA VAL A 56 0.73 -0.13 -1.74
C VAL A 56 0.86 -1.62 -1.45
N ILE A 57 0.66 -2.47 -2.47
CA ILE A 57 0.38 -3.90 -2.27
C ILE A 57 1.31 -4.73 -3.14
N GLY A 58 2.13 -5.58 -2.51
CA GLY A 58 2.96 -6.57 -3.19
C GLY A 58 2.11 -7.68 -3.80
N ARG A 59 2.37 -8.05 -5.05
CA ARG A 59 1.61 -9.03 -5.84
C ARG A 59 2.53 -10.08 -6.46
N ARG A 60 2.04 -11.30 -6.58
CA ARG A 60 2.70 -12.43 -7.26
C ARG A 60 1.66 -13.38 -7.86
N GLU A 61 2.09 -14.22 -8.79
CA GLU A 61 1.15 -15.03 -9.61
C GLU A 61 0.40 -16.11 -8.82
N ASP A 62 0.96 -16.52 -7.68
CA ASP A 62 0.39 -17.47 -6.73
C ASP A 62 -0.36 -16.80 -5.56
N ASP A 63 -0.53 -15.47 -5.58
CA ASP A 63 -1.33 -14.81 -4.54
C ASP A 63 -2.83 -15.11 -4.68
N PRO A 64 -3.61 -15.11 -3.57
CA PRO A 64 -5.00 -15.55 -3.57
C PRO A 64 -5.94 -14.82 -4.54
N CYS A 65 -5.55 -13.64 -5.02
CA CYS A 65 -6.37 -12.82 -5.90
C CYS A 65 -5.77 -12.70 -7.30
N TRP A 66 -4.69 -13.39 -7.66
CA TRP A 66 -4.11 -13.23 -9.00
C TRP A 66 -5.04 -13.79 -10.09
N PRO A 67 -5.28 -13.09 -11.22
CA PRO A 67 -4.82 -11.75 -11.61
C PRO A 67 -5.76 -10.60 -11.23
N ALA A 68 -6.86 -10.88 -10.51
CA ALA A 68 -7.82 -9.90 -10.03
C ALA A 68 -7.22 -8.87 -9.03
N PRO A 69 -7.88 -7.72 -8.84
CA PRO A 69 -7.57 -6.80 -7.75
C PRO A 69 -7.91 -7.42 -6.39
N VAL A 70 -7.12 -7.14 -5.35
CA VAL A 70 -7.38 -7.67 -4.00
C VAL A 70 -8.61 -7.06 -3.33
N TRP A 71 -8.94 -5.81 -3.67
CA TRP A 71 -10.09 -5.11 -3.09
C TRP A 71 -11.39 -5.80 -3.51
N GLY A 72 -12.12 -6.34 -2.54
CA GLY A 72 -13.37 -7.07 -2.77
C GLY A 72 -13.24 -8.50 -3.27
N ASN A 73 -12.02 -9.03 -3.49
CA ASN A 73 -11.79 -10.41 -3.95
C ASN A 73 -10.95 -11.25 -2.98
N LEU A 74 -10.33 -10.65 -1.96
CA LEU A 74 -9.53 -11.39 -0.99
C LEU A 74 -10.44 -12.02 0.07
N ASP A 75 -10.60 -13.34 0.02
CA ASP A 75 -11.40 -14.14 0.97
C ASP A 75 -10.52 -14.87 2.01
N VAL A 76 -9.32 -14.34 2.26
CA VAL A 76 -8.38 -14.90 3.23
C VAL A 76 -8.40 -14.06 4.50
N ASP A 77 -8.85 -14.67 5.59
CA ASP A 77 -8.76 -14.09 6.93
C ASP A 77 -7.52 -14.64 7.65
N ALA A 78 -6.36 -14.04 7.35
CA ALA A 78 -5.09 -14.35 7.98
C ALA A 78 -4.55 -13.11 8.69
N ALA A 79 -4.58 -13.11 10.02
CA ALA A 79 -4.00 -12.06 10.82
C ALA A 79 -2.47 -12.17 10.86
N TYR A 80 -1.78 -11.04 10.72
CA TYR A 80 -0.35 -10.97 11.00
C TYR A 80 -0.10 -11.13 12.50
N SER A 81 0.94 -11.88 12.88
CA SER A 81 1.39 -11.89 14.26
C SER A 81 2.01 -10.54 14.63
N ALA A 82 1.96 -10.17 15.92
CA ALA A 82 2.62 -8.95 16.41
C ALA A 82 4.13 -8.92 16.06
N ARG A 83 4.76 -10.11 16.03
CA ARG A 83 6.16 -10.27 15.65
C ARG A 83 6.40 -9.93 14.17
N ASP A 84 5.50 -10.36 13.28
CA ASP A 84 5.61 -10.04 11.86
C ASP A 84 5.45 -8.53 11.62
N VAL A 85 4.47 -7.91 12.29
CA VAL A 85 4.23 -6.46 12.20
C VAL A 85 5.47 -5.68 12.66
N GLU A 86 6.08 -6.05 13.78
CA GLU A 86 7.27 -5.37 14.28
C GLU A 86 8.49 -5.57 13.37
N ARG A 87 8.67 -6.78 12.81
CA ARG A 87 9.72 -7.03 11.81
C ARG A 87 9.57 -6.09 10.61
N PHE A 88 8.38 -6.04 10.01
CA PHE A 88 8.13 -5.23 8.82
C PHE A 88 8.32 -3.74 9.11
N ARG A 89 7.85 -3.25 10.27
CA ARG A 89 8.08 -1.88 10.72
C ARG A 89 9.57 -1.58 10.81
N SER A 90 10.33 -2.41 11.50
CA SER A 90 11.77 -2.23 11.71
C SER A 90 12.56 -2.25 10.42
N GLU A 91 12.18 -3.09 9.44
CA GLU A 91 12.86 -3.17 8.14
C GLU A 91 12.54 -1.96 7.25
N LEU A 92 11.28 -1.52 7.22
CA LEU A 92 10.85 -0.38 6.40
C LEU A 92 11.43 0.97 6.87
N MET A 93 11.71 1.09 8.17
CA MET A 93 12.26 2.30 8.78
C MET A 93 13.79 2.41 8.69
N ARG A 94 14.47 1.39 8.16
CA ARG A 94 15.88 1.48 7.76
C ARG A 94 16.03 2.32 6.49
#